data_AF-A0AAW2QJK4-F1
#
_entry.id   AF-A0AAW2QJK4-F1
#
_cell.length_a   1.000
_cell.length_b   1.000
_cell.length_c   1.000
_cell.angle_alpha   90.00
_cell.angle_beta   90.00
_cell.angle_gamma   90.00
#
_symmetry.space_group_name_H-M   'P 1'
#
loop_
_entity.id
_entity.type
_entity.pdbx_description
1 polymer ?
#
loop_
_entity_poly.entity_id
_entity_poly.type
_entity_poly.pdbx_seq_one_letter_code
_entity_poly.pdbx_strand_id
1 'polypeptide(L)'
;MLSKHVWSTLTEVSLLFQSICSTTLDVPKLHELENSVAIILCNLEKIFQPSFFDSMEYLIVHLPYEARVYRWMYPFEIFLSELKKKVKNKAHVEASIVEAHIVEEIDLFMSQYFEPKVQSKRNMPHRNDEARAAMMESRCLFSTILAELVVQ
;
A
#
# COMPACT_ATOMS: atom_id res chain seq x y z
N MET A 1 35.16 15.23 20.40
CA MET A 1 34.72 14.57 19.15
C MET A 1 34.02 13.28 19.53
N LEU A 2 32.80 13.05 19.03
CA LEU A 2 32.03 11.83 19.31
C LEU A 2 32.75 10.61 18.69
N SER A 3 32.68 9.44 19.34
CA SER A 3 33.38 8.21 18.90
C SER A 3 32.96 7.79 17.49
N LYS A 4 33.90 7.26 16.69
CA LYS A 4 33.63 6.79 15.32
C LYS A 4 32.51 5.74 15.28
N HIS A 5 32.42 4.90 16.30
CA HIS A 5 31.38 3.87 16.40
C HIS A 5 29.99 4.49 16.50
N VAL A 6 29.83 5.54 17.32
CA VAL A 6 28.55 6.23 17.50
C VAL A 6 28.09 6.87 16.19
N TRP A 7 28.99 7.55 15.48
CA TRP A 7 28.68 8.14 14.17
C TRP A 7 28.31 7.09 13.13
N SER A 8 29.00 5.94 13.10
CA SER A 8 28.70 4.85 12.18
C SER A 8 27.28 4.35 12.38
N THR A 9 26.90 4.02 13.62
CA THR A 9 25.57 3.49 13.92
C THR A 9 24.46 4.51 13.65
N LEU A 10 24.66 5.79 13.99
CA LEU A 10 23.70 6.84 13.66
C LEU A 10 23.53 7.03 12.14
N THR A 11 24.62 6.85 11.39
CA THR A 11 24.59 6.90 9.91
C THR A 11 23.81 5.72 9.36
N GLU A 12 24.03 4.50 9.86
CA GLU A 12 23.29 3.29 9.45
C GLU A 12 21.78 3.44 9.69
N VAL A 13 21.38 3.94 10.87
CA VAL A 13 19.95 4.22 11.17
C VAL A 13 19.39 5.27 10.21
N SER A 14 20.14 6.33 9.95
CA SER A 14 19.72 7.40 9.03
C SER A 14 19.55 6.88 7.59
N LEU A 15 20.46 6.02 7.13
CA LEU A 15 20.39 5.37 5.82
C LEU A 15 19.22 4.38 5.72
N LEU A 16 18.88 3.69 6.82
CA LEU A 16 17.69 2.85 6.90
C LEU A 16 16.43 3.68 6.68
N PHE A 17 16.25 4.76 7.45
CA PHE A 17 15.09 5.64 7.27
C PHE A 17 15.08 6.30 5.91
N GLN A 18 16.23 6.75 5.37
CA GLN A 18 16.28 7.31 4.03
C GLN A 18 15.85 6.29 2.95
N SER A 19 16.28 5.04 3.08
CA SER A 19 15.95 3.99 2.11
C SER A 19 14.48 3.61 2.18
N ILE A 20 13.92 3.57 3.39
CA ILE A 20 12.50 3.31 3.59
C ILE A 20 11.71 4.52 3.11
N CYS A 21 12.01 5.75 3.52
CA CYS A 21 11.35 7.01 3.13
C CYS A 21 11.55 7.46 1.69
N SER A 22 12.21 6.67 0.85
CA SER A 22 12.40 7.00 -0.56
C SER A 22 11.10 6.95 -1.35
N THR A 23 10.89 7.90 -2.25
CA THR A 23 9.76 7.91 -3.21
C THR A 23 9.73 6.65 -4.07
N THR A 24 10.91 6.11 -4.38
CA THR A 24 11.09 4.86 -5.13
C THR A 24 11.73 3.83 -4.21
N LEU A 25 11.00 2.73 -3.94
CA LEU A 25 11.48 1.64 -3.10
C LEU A 25 12.25 0.62 -3.94
N ASP A 26 13.50 0.38 -3.56
CA ASP A 26 14.35 -0.64 -4.14
C ASP A 26 14.18 -1.95 -3.35
N VAL A 27 13.43 -2.90 -3.93
CA VAL A 27 13.05 -4.16 -3.28
C VAL A 27 14.26 -5.00 -2.86
N PRO A 28 15.29 -5.22 -3.72
CA PRO A 28 16.56 -5.81 -3.31
C PRO A 28 17.18 -5.17 -2.06
N LYS A 29 17.27 -3.83 -2.05
CA LYS A 29 17.84 -3.08 -0.92
C LYS A 29 17.02 -3.24 0.36
N LEU A 30 15.69 -3.27 0.27
CA LEU A 30 14.82 -3.54 1.42
C LEU A 30 15.06 -4.93 2.01
N HIS A 31 15.29 -5.94 1.17
CA HIS A 31 15.59 -7.30 1.65
C HIS A 31 16.94 -7.36 2.40
N GLU A 32 17.95 -6.62 1.95
CA GLU A 32 19.21 -6.48 2.70
C GLU A 32 19.01 -5.72 4.03
N LEU A 33 18.14 -4.72 4.05
CA LEU A 33 17.78 -3.97 5.26
C LEU A 33 17.00 -4.83 6.26
N GLU A 34 16.08 -5.69 5.81
CA GLU A 34 15.37 -6.66 6.66
C GLU A 34 16.34 -7.55 7.46
N ASN A 35 17.48 -7.93 6.85
CA ASN A 35 18.48 -8.78 7.51
C ASN A 35 19.45 -8.00 8.42
N SER A 36 19.70 -6.73 8.11
CA SER A 36 20.67 -5.90 8.85
C SER A 36 20.04 -5.04 9.96
N VAL A 37 18.72 -4.80 9.93
CA VAL A 37 18.03 -3.93 10.89
C VAL A 37 18.20 -4.37 12.35
N ALA A 38 18.19 -5.67 12.62
CA ALA A 38 18.41 -6.19 13.97
C ALA A 38 19.82 -5.88 14.49
N ILE A 39 20.83 -5.91 13.60
CA ILE A 39 22.22 -5.57 13.93
C ILE A 39 22.35 -4.08 14.19
N ILE A 40 21.71 -3.24 13.35
CA ILE A 40 21.70 -1.79 13.50
C ILE A 40 21.08 -1.40 14.85
N LEU A 41 19.94 -2.00 15.22
CA LEU A 41 19.29 -1.77 16.51
C LEU A 41 20.14 -2.23 17.70
N CYS A 42 20.76 -3.41 17.62
CA CYS A 42 21.67 -3.87 18.67
C CYS A 42 22.89 -2.95 18.83
N ASN A 43 23.41 -2.38 17.74
CA ASN A 43 24.47 -1.38 17.81
C ASN A 43 23.97 -0.06 18.40
N LEU A 44 22.72 0.32 18.14
CA LEU A 44 22.09 1.50 18.73
C LEU A 44 21.89 1.33 20.25
N GLU A 45 21.51 0.12 20.68
CA GLU A 45 21.34 -0.25 22.09
C GLU A 45 22.62 -0.11 22.91
N LYS A 46 23.78 -0.36 22.30
CA LYS A 46 25.08 -0.17 22.95
C LYS A 46 25.43 1.30 23.20
N ILE A 47 24.77 2.23 22.50
CA ILE A 47 25.06 3.67 22.58
C ILE A 47 24.19 4.35 23.64
N PHE A 48 22.90 4.01 23.69
CA PHE A 48 21.96 4.60 24.66
C PHE A 48 21.80 3.72 25.89
N GLN A 49 21.22 4.30 26.96
CA GLN A 49 20.92 3.55 28.17
C GLN A 49 19.76 2.58 27.92
N PRO A 50 19.71 1.40 28.57
CA PRO A 50 18.58 0.47 28.43
C PRO A 50 17.22 1.07 28.77
N SER A 51 17.19 2.10 29.63
CA SER A 51 15.96 2.84 29.97
C SER A 51 15.42 3.71 28.83
N PHE A 52 16.19 3.90 27.75
CA PHE A 52 15.77 4.64 26.56
C PHE A 52 15.03 3.75 25.55
N PHE A 53 15.23 2.43 25.61
CA PHE A 53 14.56 1.50 24.71
C PHE A 53 13.30 0.94 25.37
N ASP A 54 12.15 1.42 24.90
CA ASP A 54 10.86 0.81 25.14
C ASP A 54 10.49 -0.13 23.96
N SER A 55 9.27 -0.67 23.97
CA SER A 55 8.81 -1.59 22.92
C SER A 55 8.71 -0.94 21.53
N MET A 56 8.62 0.40 21.46
CA MET A 56 8.40 1.17 20.24
C MET A 56 9.67 1.25 19.39
N GLU A 57 10.86 1.33 19.98
CA GLU A 57 12.13 1.37 19.24
C GLU A 57 12.38 0.06 18.48
N TYR A 58 11.86 -1.06 19.00
CA TYR A 58 11.95 -2.37 18.33
C TYR A 58 11.02 -2.50 17.12
N LEU A 59 10.03 -1.61 16.96
CA LEU A 59 9.17 -1.60 15.75
C LEU A 59 9.96 -1.35 14.47
N ILE A 60 11.13 -0.71 14.57
CA ILE A 60 12.03 -0.46 13.44
C ILE A 60 12.41 -1.77 12.72
N VAL A 61 12.42 -2.92 13.40
CA VAL A 61 12.64 -4.24 12.76
C VAL A 61 11.60 -4.55 11.69
N HIS A 62 10.34 -4.16 11.90
CA HIS A 62 9.25 -4.47 10.98
C HIS A 62 9.15 -3.49 9.82
N LEU A 63 9.72 -2.29 9.95
CA LEU A 63 9.61 -1.23 8.95
C LEU A 63 10.08 -1.64 7.54
N PRO A 64 11.23 -2.31 7.33
CA PRO A 64 11.64 -2.73 5.99
C PRO A 64 10.64 -3.70 5.33
N TYR A 65 10.12 -4.66 6.10
CA TYR A 65 9.10 -5.61 5.65
C TYR A 65 7.78 -4.91 5.33
N GLU A 66 7.30 -4.06 6.23
CA GLU A 66 6.07 -3.31 6.04
C GLU A 66 6.17 -2.35 4.86
N ALA A 67 7.31 -1.69 4.65
CA ALA A 67 7.55 -0.84 3.50
C ALA A 67 7.46 -1.62 2.18
N ARG A 68 7.95 -2.87 2.16
CA ARG A 68 7.87 -3.75 0.99
C ARG A 68 6.44 -4.21 0.70
N VAL A 69 5.67 -4.53 1.73
CA VAL A 69 4.30 -5.09 1.58
C VAL A 69 3.25 -4.00 1.41
N TYR A 70 3.30 -2.95 2.22
CA TYR A 70 2.25 -1.94 2.36
C TYR A 70 2.64 -0.57 1.78
N ARG A 71 3.86 -0.41 1.26
CA ARG A 71 4.33 0.77 0.48
C ARG A 71 3.80 2.11 1.00
N TRP A 72 4.37 2.66 2.08
CA TRP A 72 4.08 3.99 2.68
C TRP A 72 2.63 4.37 2.99
N MET A 73 1.64 3.63 2.51
CA MET A 73 0.22 3.93 2.66
C MET A 73 -0.41 2.74 3.34
N TYR A 74 -0.77 2.93 4.60
CA TYR A 74 -1.27 1.84 5.42
C TYR A 74 -2.55 1.26 4.79
N PRO A 75 -2.78 -0.07 4.85
CA PRO A 75 -3.94 -0.73 4.25
C PRO A 75 -5.29 -0.04 4.44
N PHE A 76 -5.55 0.48 5.64
CA PHE A 76 -6.74 1.26 5.98
C PHE A 76 -6.92 2.51 5.13
N GLU A 77 -5.84 3.25 4.84
CA GLU A 77 -5.90 4.45 4.00
C GLU A 77 -6.19 4.09 2.55
N ILE A 78 -5.63 2.97 2.08
CA ILE A 78 -5.94 2.44 0.75
C ILE A 78 -7.43 2.08 0.67
N PHE A 79 -7.93 1.34 1.66
CA PHE A 79 -9.32 0.93 1.74
C PHE A 79 -10.28 2.12 1.81
N LEU A 80 -10.01 3.09 2.70
CA LEU A 80 -10.80 4.31 2.83
C LEU A 80 -10.76 5.15 1.54
N SER A 81 -9.63 5.20 0.85
CA SER A 81 -9.51 5.86 -0.46
C SER A 81 -10.44 5.23 -1.50
N GLU A 82 -10.53 3.90 -1.54
CA GLU A 82 -11.45 3.20 -2.43
C GLU A 82 -12.92 3.42 -2.05
N LEU A 83 -13.25 3.36 -0.76
CA LEU A 83 -14.60 3.69 -0.28
C LEU A 83 -15.00 5.12 -0.65
N LYS A 84 -14.10 6.08 -0.51
CA LYS A 84 -14.35 7.48 -0.87
C LYS A 84 -14.69 7.66 -2.35
N LYS A 85 -14.14 6.84 -3.24
CA LYS A 85 -14.49 6.86 -4.68
C LYS A 85 -15.88 6.29 -4.96
N LYS A 86 -16.41 5.43 -4.09
CA LYS A 86 -17.74 4.83 -4.21
C LYS A 86 -18.87 5.78 -3.77
N VAL A 87 -18.56 6.82 -2.99
CA VAL A 87 -19.54 7.79 -2.52
C VAL A 87 -19.91 8.77 -3.66
N LYS A 88 -20.95 8.44 -4.43
CA LYS A 88 -21.58 9.31 -5.43
C LYS A 88 -22.59 10.27 -4.79
N ASN A 89 -23.36 9.80 -3.81
CA ASN A 89 -24.32 10.62 -3.06
C ASN A 89 -23.83 10.88 -1.63
N LYS A 90 -23.44 12.13 -1.35
CA LYS A 90 -22.95 12.54 -0.02
C LYS A 90 -24.06 12.69 1.04
N ALA A 91 -25.32 12.82 0.64
CA ALA A 91 -26.44 12.88 1.57
C ALA A 91 -26.73 11.50 2.21
N HIS A 92 -26.41 10.42 1.49
CA HIS A 92 -26.60 9.04 1.94
C HIS A 92 -25.36 8.19 1.62
N VAL A 93 -24.29 8.43 2.39
CA VAL A 93 -22.96 7.84 2.16
C VAL A 93 -23.00 6.31 2.19
N GLU A 94 -23.67 5.72 3.18
CA GLU A 94 -23.76 4.27 3.35
C GLU A 94 -24.49 3.62 2.17
N ALA A 95 -25.67 4.15 1.81
CA ALA A 95 -26.45 3.67 0.68
C ALA A 95 -25.65 3.74 -0.63
N SER A 96 -24.92 4.84 -0.86
CA SER A 96 -24.08 5.00 -2.05
C SER A 96 -22.93 3.98 -2.10
N ILE A 97 -22.35 3.60 -0.96
CA ILE A 97 -21.30 2.57 -0.90
C ILE A 97 -21.88 1.19 -1.17
N VAL A 98 -23.03 0.86 -0.58
CA VAL A 98 -23.72 -0.43 -0.77
C VAL A 98 -24.11 -0.61 -2.24
N GLU A 99 -24.70 0.41 -2.86
CA GLU A 99 -25.06 0.41 -4.28
C GLU A 99 -23.85 0.14 -5.17
N ALA A 100 -22.74 0.86 -4.95
CA ALA A 100 -21.50 0.64 -5.69
C ALA A 100 -20.93 -0.77 -5.46
N HIS A 101 -21.10 -1.34 -4.27
CA HIS A 101 -20.64 -2.70 -3.97
C HIS A 101 -21.46 -3.76 -4.70
N ILE A 102 -22.78 -3.62 -4.74
CA ILE A 102 -23.68 -4.52 -5.48
C ILE A 102 -23.31 -4.53 -6.97
N VAL A 103 -23.09 -3.37 -7.58
CA VAL A 103 -22.68 -3.26 -8.99
C VAL A 103 -21.33 -3.95 -9.22
N GLU A 104 -20.37 -3.80 -8.30
CA GLU A 104 -19.08 -4.47 -8.39
C GLU A 104 -19.18 -6.00 -8.27
N GLU A 105 -20.05 -6.52 -7.40
CA GLU A 105 -20.27 -7.96 -7.27
C GLU A 105 -20.90 -8.56 -8.54
N ILE A 106 -21.89 -7.86 -9.11
CA ILE A 106 -22.51 -8.27 -10.38
C ILE A 106 -21.46 -8.27 -11.50
N ASP A 107 -20.64 -7.21 -11.62
CA ASP A 107 -19.57 -7.14 -12.61
C ASP A 107 -18.57 -8.30 -12.45
N LEU A 108 -18.16 -8.59 -11.21
CA LEU A 108 -17.25 -9.70 -10.91
C LEU A 108 -17.88 -11.05 -11.25
N PHE A 109 -19.16 -11.26 -10.94
CA PHE A 109 -19.88 -12.48 -11.26
C PHE A 109 -20.01 -12.66 -12.78
N MET A 110 -20.42 -11.62 -13.50
CA MET A 110 -20.58 -11.66 -14.95
C MET A 110 -19.25 -11.86 -15.67
N SER A 111 -18.14 -11.33 -15.14
CA SER A 111 -16.79 -11.53 -15.70
C SER A 111 -16.39 -12.99 -15.86
N GLN A 112 -16.99 -13.91 -15.10
CA GLN A 112 -16.70 -15.34 -15.17
C GLN A 112 -17.27 -16.01 -16.43
N TYR A 113 -18.31 -15.41 -17.01
CA TYR A 113 -19.00 -15.93 -18.19
C TYR A 113 -18.47 -15.32 -19.49
N PHE A 114 -17.63 -14.28 -19.41
CA PHE A 114 -17.04 -13.63 -20.58
C PHE A 114 -15.69 -14.24 -20.96
N GLU A 115 -15.31 -14.05 -22.22
CA GLU A 115 -13.98 -14.46 -22.68
C GLU A 115 -12.87 -13.72 -21.92
N PRO A 116 -11.71 -14.37 -21.66
CA PRO A 116 -10.61 -13.75 -20.90
C PRO A 116 -10.03 -12.47 -21.53
N LYS A 117 -10.33 -12.22 -22.81
CA LYS A 117 -9.93 -11.01 -23.54
C LYS A 117 -10.81 -9.80 -23.24
N VAL A 118 -12.00 -10.02 -22.68
CA VAL A 118 -12.92 -8.95 -22.29
C VAL A 118 -12.39 -8.30 -21.02
N GLN A 119 -12.28 -6.96 -21.06
CA GLN A 119 -11.81 -6.18 -19.94
C GLN A 119 -12.83 -6.28 -18.79
N SER A 120 -12.34 -6.59 -17.59
CA SER A 120 -13.12 -6.66 -16.36
C SER A 120 -12.22 -6.35 -15.18
N LYS A 121 -12.79 -6.07 -13.99
CA LYS A 121 -11.99 -5.92 -12.76
C LYS A 121 -11.10 -7.13 -12.47
N ARG A 122 -11.50 -8.34 -12.90
CA ARG A 122 -10.76 -9.59 -12.69
C ARG A 122 -9.42 -9.62 -13.42
N ASN A 123 -9.38 -9.07 -14.63
CA ASN A 123 -8.19 -9.08 -15.49
C ASN A 123 -7.45 -7.73 -15.46
N MET A 124 -7.76 -6.89 -14.47
CA MET A 124 -7.18 -5.55 -14.36
C MET A 124 -5.70 -5.67 -13.92
N PRO A 125 -4.77 -5.09 -14.68
CA PRO A 125 -3.36 -5.13 -14.33
C PRO A 125 -3.08 -4.36 -13.02
N HIS A 126 -1.98 -4.71 -12.36
CA HIS A 126 -1.66 -4.18 -11.05
C HIS A 126 -1.38 -2.67 -11.14
N ARG A 127 -1.48 -1.94 -10.01
CA ARG A 127 -1.40 -0.47 -9.98
C ARG A 127 -0.09 0.12 -10.53
N ASN A 128 0.95 -0.70 -10.63
CA ASN A 128 2.27 -0.30 -11.10
C ASN A 128 2.51 -0.60 -12.59
N ASP A 129 1.55 -1.22 -13.27
CA ASP A 129 1.68 -1.50 -14.70
C ASP A 129 1.18 -0.28 -15.48
N GLU A 130 1.99 0.26 -16.39
CA GLU A 130 1.63 1.40 -17.26
C GLU A 130 0.30 1.17 -18.02
N ALA A 131 -0.05 -0.10 -18.23
CA ALA A 131 -1.32 -0.55 -18.80
C ALA A 131 -2.55 -0.09 -18.01
N ARG A 132 -2.47 0.09 -16.69
CA ARG A 132 -3.62 0.52 -15.87
C ARG A 132 -4.03 1.97 -16.14
N ALA A 133 -3.07 2.86 -16.45
CA ALA A 133 -3.36 4.27 -16.73
C ALA A 133 -4.14 4.43 -18.05
N ALA A 134 -3.73 3.70 -19.09
CA ALA A 134 -4.43 3.65 -20.38
C ALA A 134 -5.81 2.95 -20.29
N MET A 135 -5.96 1.96 -19.39
CA MET A 135 -7.24 1.26 -19.19
C MET A 135 -8.24 2.04 -18.33
N MET A 136 -7.80 2.97 -17.46
CA MET A 136 -8.70 3.75 -16.60
C MET A 136 -9.51 4.80 -17.37
N GLU A 137 -9.04 5.21 -18.56
CA GLU A 137 -9.80 6.03 -19.52
C GLU A 137 -10.89 5.21 -20.24
N SER A 138 -10.69 3.90 -20.40
CA SER A 138 -11.68 2.98 -20.94
C SER A 138 -12.56 2.43 -19.81
N ARG A 139 -13.56 3.19 -19.37
CA ARG A 139 -14.60 2.63 -18.49
C ARG A 139 -15.20 1.42 -19.19
N CYS A 140 -15.20 0.26 -18.53
CA CYS A 140 -15.92 -0.93 -19.03
C CYS A 140 -17.37 -0.53 -19.32
N LEU A 141 -17.77 -0.62 -20.59
CA LEU A 141 -19.13 -0.31 -21.07
C LEU A 141 -20.20 -0.99 -20.21
N PHE A 142 -19.91 -2.18 -19.69
CA PHE A 142 -20.77 -2.94 -18.76
C PHE A 142 -21.04 -2.23 -17.42
N SER A 143 -20.04 -1.60 -16.81
CA SER A 143 -20.22 -0.90 -15.53
C SER A 143 -21.10 0.34 -15.66
N THR A 144 -21.09 0.99 -16.84
CA THR A 144 -21.97 2.13 -17.14
C THR A 144 -23.39 1.67 -17.44
N ILE A 145 -23.55 0.61 -18.25
CA ILE A 145 -24.86 0.05 -18.61
C ILE A 145 -25.59 -0.54 -17.40
N LEU A 146 -24.89 -1.27 -16.52
CA LEU A 146 -25.48 -1.81 -15.29
C LEU A 146 -25.80 -0.73 -14.26
N ALA A 147 -24.98 0.32 -14.15
CA ALA A 147 -25.29 1.46 -13.28
C ALA A 147 -26.54 2.23 -13.75
N GLU A 148 -26.83 2.26 -15.06
CA GLU A 148 -28.08 2.85 -15.58
C GLU A 148 -29.29 1.93 -15.36
N LEU A 149 -29.11 0.60 -15.44
CA LEU A 149 -30.18 -0.39 -15.24
C LEU A 149 -30.60 -0.60 -13.77
N VAL A 150 -29.71 -0.34 -12.81
CA VAL A 150 -29.99 -0.52 -11.36
C VAL A 150 -30.54 0.77 -10.71
N VAL A 151 -30.38 1.93 -11.36
CA VAL A 151 -30.82 3.24 -10.83
C VAL A 151 -32.17 3.71 -11.45
N GLN A 152 -32.83 2.87 -12.25
CA GLN A 152 -34.22 3.05 -12.66
C GLN A 152 -35.18 2.42 -11.64
#